data_AF-Q7MJU7-F1
#
_entry.id   AF-Q7MJU7-F1
#
_cell.length_a   1.000
_cell.length_b   1.000
_cell.length_c   1.000
_cell.angle_alpha   90.00
_cell.angle_beta   90.00
_cell.angle_gamma   90.00
#
_symmetry.space_group_name_H-M   'P 1'
#
loop_
_entity.id
_entity.type
_entity.pdbx_description
1 polymer ?
#
loop_
_entity_poly.entity_id
_entity_poly.type
_entity_poly.pdbx_seq_one_letter_code
_entity_poly.pdbx_strand_id
1 'polypeptide(L)'
;MSNSLALNTDRFRQIINDPKLTVKQKNQFLALEAEALLDYMPVSDGVQSAMKQGVICDMFEGNAPFKPRYVLPDYARYLSQGSAFLELDAANDFDDALNMLTVLYHHVPSVTNIPVYLGQLDELLMPYVGQLSDAQIYQKLRRFWIMLDRTLPDAFMHANIGPSDNLICRTILRIDAELKQIAPNLTFMYDPKVTPDDLLRVACANICECSKPHIANYPMHAQTYGEKQFGIVSCYNSLPLAGGANTLVRLNLKEVAQRAESVSDFMQAVLPSYVDLAIELIDARTTYLHEQSGFFNSFMVEEKLIDEQRFAPMFGIYGMAEAVDTLQTKSSLSGQYGLDSQANQLGVQISQRLAQLLEERPVKYGWQQRALLHAQGGISLDIDVTPGVRIAYGHEPDPVSYVLANAPHHAFYPSGISDILTIDETVKDNPEAMYNLCKGALAAGYREFTANVASNDLVRVTGYMVKLSDIEKFAQLGSRSNTTFLGAEAAKNTAILARRPRIVSMETTPVYQEQAECN
;
A
#
# COMPACT_ATOMS: atom_id res chain seq x y z
N MET A 1 6.64 29.96 25.19
CA MET A 1 5.21 30.01 24.80
C MET A 1 4.91 31.07 23.74
N SER A 2 5.40 32.32 23.81
CA SER A 2 5.08 33.35 22.78
C SER A 2 5.63 33.05 21.38
N ASN A 3 6.81 32.41 21.27
CA ASN A 3 7.41 32.07 19.97
C ASN A 3 6.72 30.92 19.24
N SER A 4 6.16 29.91 19.93
CA SER A 4 5.47 28.80 19.24
C SER A 4 4.11 29.25 18.69
N LEU A 5 3.34 30.04 19.45
CA LEU A 5 2.08 30.62 18.99
C LEU A 5 2.26 31.54 17.76
N ALA A 6 3.35 32.31 17.70
CA ALA A 6 3.67 33.13 16.54
C ALA A 6 4.02 32.29 15.30
N LEU A 7 4.88 31.27 15.45
CA LEU A 7 5.24 30.33 14.38
C LEU A 7 4.01 29.59 13.80
N ASN A 8 3.07 29.20 14.67
CA ASN A 8 1.85 28.53 14.25
C ASN A 8 0.92 29.46 13.46
N THR A 9 0.85 30.74 13.85
CA THR A 9 0.03 31.74 13.15
C THR A 9 0.51 31.96 11.72
N ASP A 10 1.82 31.97 11.49
CA ASP A 10 2.40 32.10 10.15
C ASP A 10 2.11 30.86 9.30
N ARG A 11 2.18 29.66 9.88
CA ARG A 11 1.86 28.41 9.18
C ARG A 11 0.39 28.33 8.76
N PHE A 12 -0.53 28.69 9.66
CA PHE A 12 -1.95 28.78 9.32
C PHE A 12 -2.20 29.80 8.20
N ARG A 13 -1.55 30.97 8.24
CA ARG A 13 -1.65 31.98 7.18
C ARG A 13 -1.11 31.47 5.85
N GLN A 14 -0.01 30.71 5.83
CA GLN A 14 0.50 30.08 4.62
C GLN A 14 -0.54 29.17 3.98
N ILE A 15 -1.18 28.29 4.77
CA ILE A 15 -2.22 27.38 4.28
C ILE A 15 -3.43 28.17 3.75
N ILE A 16 -3.92 29.14 4.53
CA ILE A 16 -5.11 29.93 4.18
C ILE A 16 -4.89 30.73 2.89
N ASN A 17 -3.70 31.30 2.72
CA ASN A 17 -3.40 32.18 1.60
C ASN A 17 -2.86 31.45 0.37
N ASP A 18 -2.58 30.14 0.43
CA ASP A 18 -2.08 29.39 -0.72
C ASP A 18 -3.18 29.28 -1.81
N PRO A 19 -2.98 29.85 -3.01
CA PRO A 19 -3.96 29.77 -4.09
C PRO A 19 -3.99 28.40 -4.78
N LYS A 20 -3.00 27.53 -4.54
CA LYS A 20 -2.92 26.18 -5.13
C LYS A 20 -3.71 25.14 -4.35
N LEU A 21 -4.17 25.47 -3.14
CA LEU A 21 -4.96 24.59 -2.30
C LEU A 21 -6.46 24.86 -2.47
N THR A 22 -7.22 23.80 -2.68
CA THR A 22 -8.69 23.84 -2.59
C THR A 22 -9.15 24.04 -1.15
N VAL A 23 -10.41 24.44 -0.95
CA VAL A 23 -11.00 24.58 0.40
C VAL A 23 -10.89 23.29 1.21
N LYS A 24 -11.15 22.12 0.59
CA LYS A 24 -11.03 20.81 1.26
C LYS A 24 -9.60 20.54 1.73
N GLN A 25 -8.60 20.81 0.89
CA GLN A 25 -7.19 20.66 1.26
C GLN A 25 -6.78 21.64 2.37
N LYS A 26 -7.23 22.90 2.32
CA LYS A 26 -6.98 23.88 3.39
C LYS A 26 -7.54 23.39 4.73
N ASN A 27 -8.78 22.92 4.75
CA ASN A 27 -9.40 22.36 5.96
C ASN A 27 -8.59 21.19 6.52
N GLN A 28 -8.12 20.28 5.65
CA GLN A 28 -7.31 19.14 6.06
C GLN A 28 -5.96 19.58 6.64
N PHE A 29 -5.21 20.45 5.95
CA PHE A 29 -3.91 20.89 6.46
C PHE A 29 -4.03 21.71 7.75
N LEU A 30 -5.05 22.55 7.88
CA LEU A 30 -5.30 23.25 9.14
C LEU A 30 -5.59 22.28 10.29
N ALA A 31 -6.36 21.21 10.03
CA ALA A 31 -6.62 20.18 11.03
C ALA A 31 -5.34 19.43 11.43
N LEU A 32 -4.47 19.09 10.48
CA LEU A 32 -3.18 18.44 10.75
C LEU A 32 -2.25 19.33 11.59
N GLU A 33 -2.17 20.63 11.26
CA GLU A 33 -1.39 21.58 12.05
C GLU A 33 -1.96 21.73 13.47
N ALA A 34 -3.29 21.71 13.63
CA ALA A 34 -3.92 21.74 14.96
C ALA A 34 -3.63 20.47 15.78
N GLU A 35 -3.67 19.30 15.16
CA GLU A 35 -3.31 18.02 15.78
C GLU A 35 -1.85 18.01 16.25
N ALA A 36 -0.94 18.59 15.46
CA ALA A 36 0.48 18.72 15.78
C ALA A 36 0.77 19.68 16.96
N LEU A 37 -0.20 20.50 17.39
CA LEU A 37 -0.06 21.38 18.56
C LEU A 37 -0.25 20.66 19.89
N LEU A 38 -0.88 19.49 19.88
CA LEU A 38 -1.09 18.71 21.08
C LEU A 38 0.24 18.15 21.58
N ASP A 39 0.36 18.01 22.89
CA ASP A 39 1.50 17.31 23.48
C ASP A 39 1.54 15.87 22.94
N TYR A 40 2.75 15.38 22.68
CA TYR A 40 2.93 13.98 22.30
C TYR A 40 2.50 13.09 23.46
N MET A 41 1.77 12.02 23.15
CA MET A 41 1.46 10.97 24.10
C MET A 41 2.73 10.47 24.84
N PRO A 42 2.62 10.08 26.12
CA PRO A 42 3.79 9.70 26.90
C PRO A 42 4.54 8.50 26.32
N VAL A 43 5.85 8.65 26.10
CA VAL A 43 6.79 7.62 25.64
C VAL A 43 8.15 7.83 26.31
N SER A 44 8.96 6.78 26.40
CA SER A 44 10.29 6.82 27.02
C SER A 44 11.25 7.76 26.27
N ASP A 45 12.29 8.22 26.98
CA ASP A 45 13.38 8.99 26.38
C ASP A 45 14.09 8.20 25.27
N GLY A 46 14.09 6.87 25.37
CA GLY A 46 14.63 5.96 24.34
C GLY A 46 13.87 6.08 23.03
N VAL A 47 12.54 6.04 23.07
CA VAL A 47 11.66 6.22 21.89
C VAL A 47 11.87 7.62 21.29
N GLN A 48 11.84 8.67 22.12
CA GLN A 48 12.04 10.05 21.66
C GLN A 48 13.40 10.22 20.96
N SER A 49 14.46 9.66 21.54
CA SER A 49 15.80 9.69 20.97
C SER A 49 15.87 8.93 19.64
N ALA A 50 15.29 7.72 19.56
CA ALA A 50 15.26 6.92 18.33
C ALA A 50 14.49 7.61 17.20
N MET A 51 13.37 8.28 17.51
CA MET A 51 12.61 9.08 16.55
C MET A 51 13.40 10.30 16.07
N LYS A 52 14.00 11.06 17.01
CA LYS A 52 14.83 12.23 16.67
C LYS A 52 16.04 11.88 15.80
N GLN A 53 16.61 10.69 16.00
CA GLN A 53 17.72 10.17 15.20
C GLN A 53 17.29 9.57 13.85
N GLY A 54 15.99 9.50 13.55
CA GLY A 54 15.47 8.92 12.30
C GLY A 54 15.56 7.39 12.23
N VAL A 55 15.75 6.71 13.36
CA VAL A 55 15.75 5.24 13.43
C VAL A 55 14.32 4.71 13.40
N ILE A 56 13.41 5.39 14.11
CA ILE A 56 11.98 5.07 14.18
C ILE A 56 11.17 6.22 13.60
N CYS A 57 10.12 5.91 12.85
CA CYS A 57 9.18 6.89 12.30
C CYS A 57 7.74 6.44 12.58
N ASP A 58 6.93 7.33 13.14
CA ASP A 58 5.52 7.10 13.49
C ASP A 58 4.54 7.43 12.34
N MET A 59 5.09 7.63 11.13
CA MET A 59 4.34 7.95 9.92
C MET A 59 3.52 9.25 9.99
N PHE A 60 3.84 10.16 10.93
CA PHE A 60 3.18 11.46 11.07
C PHE A 60 1.67 11.35 11.29
N GLU A 61 1.24 10.32 11.99
CA GLU A 61 -0.15 10.04 12.33
C GLU A 61 -0.63 10.81 13.58
N GLY A 62 -0.09 12.01 13.78
CA GLY A 62 -0.44 12.90 14.89
C GLY A 62 0.14 12.53 16.26
N ASN A 63 0.17 13.53 17.14
CA ASN A 63 0.70 13.45 18.50
C ASN A 63 -0.27 12.78 19.49
N ALA A 64 -1.57 12.81 19.17
CA ALA A 64 -2.67 12.28 19.97
C ALA A 64 -3.70 11.61 19.04
N PRO A 65 -3.46 10.35 18.62
CA PRO A 65 -4.21 9.73 17.53
C PRO A 65 -5.71 9.59 17.85
N PHE A 66 -6.56 10.26 17.08
CA PHE A 66 -8.01 10.25 17.29
C PHE A 66 -8.79 9.35 16.32
N LYS A 67 -8.06 8.74 15.38
CA LYS A 67 -8.58 7.85 14.34
C LYS A 67 -7.52 6.81 14.01
N PRO A 68 -7.92 5.59 13.63
CA PRO A 68 -6.98 4.59 13.15
C PRO A 68 -6.35 5.02 11.83
N ARG A 69 -5.19 4.47 11.52
CA ARG A 69 -4.54 4.63 10.22
C ARG A 69 -5.49 4.24 9.09
N TYR A 70 -6.08 3.04 9.17
CA TYR A 70 -6.98 2.48 8.15
C TYR A 70 -8.17 1.77 8.79
N VAL A 71 -9.34 1.90 8.15
CA VAL A 71 -10.59 1.22 8.54
C VAL A 71 -11.10 0.42 7.35
N LEU A 72 -11.51 -0.82 7.60
CA LEU A 72 -12.08 -1.73 6.62
C LEU A 72 -13.48 -2.16 7.09
N PRO A 73 -14.52 -1.35 6.85
CA PRO A 73 -15.88 -1.70 7.29
C PRO A 73 -16.41 -2.97 6.61
N ASP A 74 -17.28 -3.69 7.31
CA ASP A 74 -18.12 -4.74 6.72
C ASP A 74 -19.22 -4.10 5.86
N TYR A 75 -18.87 -3.76 4.62
CA TYR A 75 -19.82 -3.18 3.67
C TYR A 75 -20.96 -4.13 3.31
N ALA A 76 -20.77 -5.45 3.38
CA ALA A 76 -21.84 -6.42 3.11
C ALA A 76 -22.92 -6.33 4.19
N ARG A 77 -22.50 -6.27 5.46
CA ARG A 77 -23.41 -6.03 6.58
C ARG A 77 -24.15 -4.70 6.43
N TYR A 78 -23.43 -3.61 6.17
CA TYR A 78 -24.04 -2.30 5.98
C TYR A 78 -25.10 -2.29 4.88
N LEU A 79 -24.81 -2.89 3.72
CA LEU A 79 -25.79 -2.98 2.62
C LEU A 79 -27.01 -3.82 3.01
N SER A 80 -26.82 -4.93 3.71
CA SER A 80 -27.91 -5.84 4.08
C SER A 80 -28.80 -5.34 5.23
N GLN A 81 -28.27 -4.50 6.13
CA GLN A 81 -29.00 -4.06 7.32
C GLN A 81 -29.44 -2.59 7.27
N GLY A 82 -28.84 -1.78 6.40
CA GLY A 82 -28.99 -0.32 6.43
C GLY A 82 -28.14 0.34 7.52
N SER A 83 -28.50 1.56 7.90
CA SER A 83 -27.90 2.29 9.02
C SER A 83 -28.93 3.21 9.66
N ALA A 84 -29.19 2.99 10.95
CA ALA A 84 -30.09 3.84 11.72
C ALA A 84 -29.46 5.22 11.96
N PHE A 85 -28.14 5.28 12.17
CA PHE A 85 -27.41 6.53 12.32
C PHE A 85 -27.46 7.40 11.06
N LEU A 86 -27.39 6.78 9.88
CA LEU A 86 -27.46 7.48 8.59
C LEU A 86 -28.88 7.58 8.03
N GLU A 87 -29.89 7.08 8.75
CA GLU A 87 -31.30 7.07 8.33
C GLU A 87 -31.52 6.37 6.97
N LEU A 88 -30.83 5.24 6.75
CA LEU A 88 -30.89 4.45 5.52
C LEU A 88 -31.45 3.06 5.79
N ASP A 89 -32.47 2.68 5.01
CA ASP A 89 -32.93 1.28 4.94
C ASP A 89 -31.88 0.39 4.25
N ALA A 90 -32.07 -0.93 4.34
CA ALA A 90 -31.25 -1.89 3.61
C ALA A 90 -31.36 -1.72 2.09
N ALA A 91 -30.29 -2.06 1.37
CA ALA A 91 -30.26 -2.00 -0.09
C ALA A 91 -31.22 -3.03 -0.70
N ASN A 92 -32.08 -2.61 -1.63
CA ASN A 92 -32.99 -3.50 -2.34
C ASN A 92 -32.52 -3.80 -3.76
N ASP A 93 -31.79 -2.87 -4.36
CA ASP A 93 -31.31 -2.99 -5.73
C ASP A 93 -29.90 -2.41 -5.92
N PHE A 94 -29.43 -2.44 -7.17
CA PHE A 94 -28.09 -2.00 -7.53
C PHE A 94 -27.87 -0.51 -7.29
N ASP A 95 -28.90 0.31 -7.49
CA ASP A 95 -28.79 1.76 -7.32
C ASP A 95 -28.77 2.13 -5.83
N ASP A 96 -29.57 1.44 -5.01
CA ASP A 96 -29.48 1.51 -3.55
C ASP A 96 -28.06 1.17 -3.08
N ALA A 97 -27.51 0.03 -3.55
CA ALA A 97 -26.18 -0.42 -3.13
C ALA A 97 -25.07 0.60 -3.49
N LEU A 98 -25.07 1.13 -4.73
CA LEU A 98 -24.11 2.15 -5.13
C LEU A 98 -24.26 3.45 -4.32
N ASN A 99 -25.50 3.88 -4.08
CA ASN A 99 -25.78 5.08 -3.30
C ASN A 99 -25.34 4.92 -1.84
N MET A 100 -25.73 3.81 -1.20
CA MET A 100 -25.38 3.51 0.19
C MET A 100 -23.87 3.44 0.38
N LEU A 101 -23.13 2.74 -0.50
CA LEU A 101 -21.67 2.70 -0.46
C LEU A 101 -21.08 4.12 -0.56
N THR A 102 -21.60 4.93 -1.49
CA THR A 102 -21.17 6.33 -1.65
C THR A 102 -21.36 7.14 -0.37
N VAL A 103 -22.49 6.97 0.32
CA VAL A 103 -22.74 7.63 1.61
C VAL A 103 -21.72 7.18 2.64
N LEU A 104 -21.59 5.87 2.90
CA LEU A 104 -20.72 5.37 3.96
C LEU A 104 -19.25 5.71 3.72
N TYR A 105 -18.78 5.72 2.46
CA TYR A 105 -17.42 6.17 2.11
C TYR A 105 -17.10 7.58 2.64
N HIS A 106 -18.08 8.47 2.78
CA HIS A 106 -17.85 9.81 3.34
C HIS A 106 -17.81 9.85 4.87
N HIS A 107 -18.12 8.73 5.55
CA HIS A 107 -18.09 8.58 7.00
C HIS A 107 -16.95 7.70 7.50
N VAL A 108 -16.25 6.98 6.62
CA VAL A 108 -15.15 6.08 6.98
C VAL A 108 -13.83 6.86 7.03
N PRO A 109 -13.22 7.04 8.22
CA PRO A 109 -12.00 7.80 8.34
C PRO A 109 -10.76 6.97 8.00
N SER A 110 -9.65 7.68 7.82
CA SER A 110 -8.31 7.12 7.74
C SER A 110 -7.29 8.21 8.08
N VAL A 111 -6.01 7.90 8.02
CA VAL A 111 -4.92 8.89 8.13
C VAL A 111 -5.13 10.11 7.21
N THR A 112 -5.76 9.96 6.04
CA THR A 112 -6.05 11.07 5.11
C THR A 112 -7.44 11.69 5.25
N ASN A 113 -8.28 11.20 6.16
CA ASN A 113 -9.72 11.52 6.26
C ASN A 113 -10.55 11.09 5.03
N ILE A 114 -10.02 10.17 4.21
CA ILE A 114 -10.71 9.58 3.05
C ILE A 114 -10.65 8.05 3.20
N PRO A 115 -11.70 7.28 2.85
CA PRO A 115 -11.69 5.83 2.96
C PRO A 115 -10.57 5.23 2.11
N VAL A 116 -9.83 4.31 2.71
CA VAL A 116 -8.77 3.57 2.00
C VAL A 116 -9.25 2.24 1.43
N TYR A 117 -10.41 1.76 1.88
CA TYR A 117 -11.02 0.50 1.46
C TYR A 117 -12.42 0.74 0.92
N LEU A 118 -12.65 0.32 -0.32
CA LEU A 118 -13.94 0.40 -0.99
C LEU A 118 -14.66 -0.95 -1.06
N GLY A 119 -14.18 -1.97 -0.34
CA GLY A 119 -14.79 -3.28 -0.41
C GLY A 119 -14.29 -4.15 -1.56
N GLN A 120 -14.67 -5.43 -1.48
CA GLN A 120 -14.58 -6.37 -2.58
C GLN A 120 -15.82 -6.18 -3.47
N LEU A 121 -15.75 -5.16 -4.33
CA LEU A 121 -16.92 -4.55 -4.97
C LEU A 121 -17.73 -5.50 -5.84
N ASP A 122 -17.08 -6.46 -6.48
CA ASP A 122 -17.77 -7.45 -7.29
C ASP A 122 -18.65 -8.36 -6.43
N GLU A 123 -18.12 -8.92 -5.34
CA GLU A 123 -18.93 -9.72 -4.43
C GLU A 123 -20.02 -8.90 -3.73
N LEU A 124 -19.73 -7.64 -3.37
CA LEU A 124 -20.70 -6.76 -2.72
C LEU A 124 -21.88 -6.40 -3.63
N LEU A 125 -21.63 -6.19 -4.92
CA LEU A 125 -22.63 -5.69 -5.85
C LEU A 125 -23.38 -6.79 -6.61
N MET A 126 -22.76 -7.98 -6.77
CA MET A 126 -23.38 -9.11 -7.47
C MET A 126 -24.80 -9.47 -6.97
N PRO A 127 -25.09 -9.48 -5.65
CA PRO A 127 -26.44 -9.78 -5.14
C PRO A 127 -27.52 -8.80 -5.62
N TYR A 128 -27.15 -7.58 -5.98
CA TYR A 128 -28.07 -6.49 -6.30
C TYR A 128 -28.26 -6.25 -7.80
N VAL A 129 -27.60 -7.04 -8.66
CA VAL A 129 -27.67 -6.90 -10.13
C VAL A 129 -29.09 -7.05 -10.68
N GLY A 130 -29.86 -7.99 -10.13
CA GLY A 130 -31.25 -8.22 -10.53
C GLY A 130 -31.40 -8.51 -12.03
N GLN A 131 -32.23 -7.72 -12.72
CA GLN A 131 -32.54 -7.84 -14.15
C GLN A 131 -31.77 -6.84 -15.03
N LEU A 132 -30.74 -6.17 -14.49
CA LEU A 132 -29.96 -5.21 -15.26
C LEU A 132 -29.20 -5.91 -16.39
N SER A 133 -29.22 -5.31 -17.58
CA SER A 133 -28.36 -5.72 -18.69
C SER A 133 -26.90 -5.30 -18.45
N ASP A 134 -25.97 -6.01 -19.08
CA ASP A 134 -24.53 -5.68 -19.08
C ASP A 134 -24.27 -4.20 -19.44
N ALA A 135 -25.03 -3.66 -20.40
CA ALA A 135 -24.90 -2.26 -20.81
C ALA A 135 -25.32 -1.28 -19.69
N GLN A 136 -26.39 -1.59 -18.95
CA GLN A 136 -26.83 -0.78 -17.82
C GLN A 136 -25.83 -0.86 -16.67
N ILE A 137 -25.32 -2.05 -16.35
CA ILE A 137 -24.31 -2.28 -15.32
C ILE A 137 -23.04 -1.50 -15.64
N TYR A 138 -22.54 -1.62 -16.88
CA TYR A 138 -21.37 -0.87 -17.35
C TYR A 138 -21.58 0.64 -17.19
N GLN A 139 -22.72 1.19 -17.62
CA GLN A 139 -22.97 2.63 -17.49
C GLN A 139 -23.01 3.10 -16.03
N LYS A 140 -23.68 2.33 -15.15
CA LYS A 140 -23.78 2.65 -13.71
C LYS A 140 -22.42 2.57 -13.02
N LEU A 141 -21.70 1.46 -13.19
CA LEU A 141 -20.36 1.28 -12.65
C LEU A 141 -19.36 2.30 -13.18
N ARG A 142 -19.42 2.66 -14.46
CA ARG A 142 -18.52 3.66 -15.05
C ARG A 142 -18.73 5.04 -14.41
N ARG A 143 -19.98 5.42 -14.15
CA ARG A 143 -20.30 6.67 -13.44
C ARG A 143 -19.83 6.62 -11.99
N PHE A 144 -20.06 5.50 -11.31
CA PHE A 144 -19.57 5.27 -9.95
C PHE A 144 -18.05 5.36 -9.87
N TRP A 145 -17.33 4.73 -10.80
CA TRP A 145 -15.86 4.78 -10.88
C TRP A 145 -15.35 6.21 -11.05
N ILE A 146 -15.95 6.99 -11.95
CA ILE A 146 -15.61 8.40 -12.12
C ILE A 146 -15.89 9.19 -10.83
N MET A 147 -17.04 8.96 -10.20
CA MET A 147 -17.41 9.65 -8.96
C MET A 147 -16.39 9.41 -7.85
N LEU A 148 -15.92 8.17 -7.67
CA LEU A 148 -14.88 7.83 -6.69
C LEU A 148 -13.63 8.69 -6.88
N ASP A 149 -13.10 8.75 -8.11
CA ASP A 149 -11.90 9.56 -8.39
C ASP A 149 -12.13 11.06 -8.21
N ARG A 150 -13.33 11.57 -8.52
CA ARG A 150 -13.61 13.02 -8.47
C ARG A 150 -13.93 13.53 -7.07
N THR A 151 -14.43 12.68 -6.18
CA THR A 151 -14.89 13.07 -4.83
C THR A 151 -13.94 12.60 -3.73
N LEU A 152 -13.25 11.48 -3.95
CA LEU A 152 -12.32 10.83 -3.03
C LEU A 152 -10.94 10.62 -3.69
N PRO A 153 -10.25 11.70 -4.17
CA PRO A 153 -8.97 11.59 -4.87
C PRO A 153 -7.81 11.31 -3.90
N ASP A 154 -7.80 10.13 -3.29
CA ASP A 154 -6.80 9.68 -2.34
C ASP A 154 -5.90 8.59 -2.93
N ALA A 155 -4.59 8.80 -2.82
CA ALA A 155 -3.52 7.87 -3.13
C ALA A 155 -3.72 6.51 -2.48
N PHE A 156 -4.37 6.46 -1.33
CA PHE A 156 -4.52 5.26 -0.53
C PHE A 156 -5.86 4.54 -0.72
N MET A 157 -6.77 5.09 -1.53
CA MET A 157 -8.08 4.47 -1.79
C MET A 157 -7.95 3.24 -2.70
N HIS A 158 -8.50 2.12 -2.26
CA HIS A 158 -8.37 0.82 -2.92
C HIS A 158 -9.72 0.11 -3.06
N ALA A 159 -10.02 -0.35 -4.28
CA ALA A 159 -11.08 -1.31 -4.55
C ALA A 159 -10.51 -2.71 -4.69
N ASN A 160 -11.20 -3.72 -4.19
CA ASN A 160 -10.84 -5.13 -4.40
C ASN A 160 -11.88 -5.80 -5.30
N ILE A 161 -11.46 -6.80 -6.07
CA ILE A 161 -12.31 -7.67 -6.89
C ILE A 161 -11.73 -9.09 -6.97
N GLY A 162 -12.49 -10.06 -7.49
CA GLY A 162 -12.06 -11.45 -7.58
C GLY A 162 -12.13 -12.15 -6.22
N PRO A 163 -11.72 -13.43 -6.07
CA PRO A 163 -11.08 -14.26 -7.09
C PRO A 163 -12.05 -14.95 -8.04
N SER A 164 -13.34 -14.89 -7.75
CA SER A 164 -14.39 -15.51 -8.57
C SER A 164 -14.62 -14.73 -9.86
N ASP A 165 -14.79 -15.46 -10.97
CA ASP A 165 -15.18 -14.84 -12.23
C ASP A 165 -16.67 -14.47 -12.25
N ASN A 166 -16.96 -13.19 -12.43
CA ASN A 166 -18.32 -12.67 -12.49
C ASN A 166 -18.41 -11.39 -13.32
N LEU A 167 -19.66 -11.01 -13.64
CA LEU A 167 -19.99 -9.86 -14.49
C LEU A 167 -19.43 -8.54 -13.95
N ILE A 168 -19.52 -8.29 -12.64
CA ILE A 168 -19.05 -7.04 -12.03
C ILE A 168 -17.52 -6.99 -12.06
N CYS A 169 -16.84 -8.09 -11.73
CA CYS A 169 -15.38 -8.19 -11.80
C CYS A 169 -14.85 -7.84 -13.20
N ARG A 170 -15.36 -8.49 -14.25
CA ARG A 170 -14.95 -8.21 -15.63
C ARG A 170 -15.31 -6.78 -16.07
N THR A 171 -16.46 -6.27 -15.63
CA THR A 171 -16.89 -4.91 -15.96
C THR A 171 -16.00 -3.85 -15.31
N ILE A 172 -15.60 -4.03 -14.05
CA ILE A 172 -14.67 -3.13 -13.34
C ILE A 172 -13.30 -3.14 -14.02
N LEU A 173 -12.77 -4.33 -14.35
CA LEU A 173 -11.50 -4.45 -15.08
C LEU A 173 -11.53 -3.67 -16.40
N ARG A 174 -12.62 -3.81 -17.17
CA ARG A 174 -12.80 -3.06 -18.42
C ARG A 174 -12.81 -1.54 -18.17
N ILE A 175 -13.63 -1.08 -17.22
CA ILE A 175 -13.78 0.34 -16.92
C ILE A 175 -12.45 0.95 -16.47
N ASP A 176 -11.70 0.27 -15.60
CA ASP A 176 -10.45 0.80 -15.05
C ASP A 176 -9.37 0.97 -16.14
N ALA A 177 -9.27 -0.01 -17.06
CA ALA A 177 -8.37 0.07 -18.21
C ALA A 177 -8.77 1.15 -19.21
N GLU A 178 -10.08 1.35 -19.45
CA GLU A 178 -10.59 2.40 -20.33
C GLU A 178 -10.37 3.81 -19.75
N LEU A 179 -10.60 3.99 -18.44
CA LEU A 179 -10.54 5.31 -17.80
C LEU A 179 -9.12 5.74 -17.42
N LYS A 180 -8.24 4.80 -17.08
CA LYS A 180 -6.84 5.06 -16.67
C LYS A 180 -6.74 6.18 -15.63
N GLN A 181 -7.64 6.13 -14.65
CA GLN A 181 -7.68 7.10 -13.57
C GLN A 181 -6.76 6.67 -12.41
N ILE A 182 -6.34 7.65 -11.62
CA ILE A 182 -5.40 7.45 -10.52
C ILE A 182 -6.05 6.76 -9.33
N ALA A 183 -7.31 7.07 -9.03
CA ALA A 183 -8.05 6.53 -7.91
C ALA A 183 -9.37 5.91 -8.40
N PRO A 184 -9.89 4.84 -7.78
CA PRO A 184 -9.18 4.04 -6.79
C PRO A 184 -7.99 3.28 -7.42
N ASN A 185 -7.05 2.85 -6.59
CA ASN A 185 -6.22 1.71 -6.92
C ASN A 185 -7.13 0.47 -7.02
N LEU A 186 -6.72 -0.53 -7.80
CA LEU A 186 -7.48 -1.76 -7.97
C LEU A 186 -6.60 -2.96 -7.62
N THR A 187 -7.10 -3.82 -6.74
CA THR A 187 -6.54 -5.15 -6.48
C THR A 187 -7.47 -6.20 -7.05
N PHE A 188 -6.91 -7.12 -7.82
CA PHE A 188 -7.53 -8.36 -8.21
C PHE A 188 -6.99 -9.49 -7.34
N MET A 189 -7.87 -10.10 -6.56
CA MET A 189 -7.57 -11.31 -5.79
C MET A 189 -7.46 -12.48 -6.76
N TYR A 190 -6.38 -13.25 -6.71
CA TYR A 190 -6.15 -14.41 -7.55
C TYR A 190 -6.09 -15.68 -6.69
N ASP A 191 -6.89 -16.67 -7.06
CA ASP A 191 -6.80 -18.02 -6.53
C ASP A 191 -6.70 -19.01 -7.69
N PRO A 192 -5.60 -19.77 -7.83
CA PRO A 192 -5.41 -20.72 -8.92
C PRO A 192 -6.48 -21.84 -8.98
N LYS A 193 -7.26 -22.05 -7.92
CA LYS A 193 -8.32 -23.07 -7.88
C LYS A 193 -9.65 -22.57 -8.47
N VAL A 194 -9.93 -21.27 -8.42
CA VAL A 194 -11.24 -20.72 -8.81
C VAL A 194 -11.16 -19.61 -9.85
N THR A 195 -10.02 -18.94 -9.99
CA THR A 195 -9.81 -17.94 -11.02
C THR A 195 -9.46 -18.62 -12.34
N PRO A 196 -10.27 -18.47 -13.40
CA PRO A 196 -9.93 -19.04 -14.70
C PRO A 196 -8.78 -18.25 -15.35
N ASP A 197 -7.94 -18.95 -16.12
CA ASP A 197 -6.75 -18.37 -16.74
C ASP A 197 -7.08 -17.20 -17.68
N ASP A 198 -8.25 -17.20 -18.33
CA ASP A 198 -8.66 -16.11 -19.22
C ASP A 198 -8.96 -14.81 -18.44
N LEU A 199 -9.50 -14.90 -17.23
CA LEU A 199 -9.70 -13.75 -16.35
C LEU A 199 -8.35 -13.18 -15.87
N LEU A 200 -7.40 -14.03 -15.49
CA LEU A 200 -6.05 -13.57 -15.12
C LEU A 200 -5.35 -12.91 -16.31
N ARG A 201 -5.53 -13.41 -17.53
CA ARG A 201 -5.02 -12.76 -18.75
C ARG A 201 -5.62 -11.38 -18.96
N VAL A 202 -6.91 -11.17 -18.72
CA VAL A 202 -7.53 -9.84 -18.77
C VAL A 202 -6.88 -8.90 -17.75
N ALA A 203 -6.68 -9.34 -16.51
CA ALA A 203 -6.00 -8.54 -15.50
C ALA A 203 -4.55 -8.20 -15.91
N CYS A 204 -3.81 -9.15 -16.48
CA CYS A 204 -2.44 -8.91 -16.95
C CYS A 204 -2.36 -7.98 -18.17
N ALA A 205 -3.30 -8.11 -19.11
CA ALA A 205 -3.42 -7.20 -20.25
C ALA A 205 -3.74 -5.77 -19.79
N ASN A 206 -4.59 -5.62 -18.76
CA ASN A 206 -4.83 -4.31 -18.15
C ASN A 206 -3.57 -3.73 -17.50
N ILE A 207 -2.73 -4.55 -16.85
CA ILE A 207 -1.43 -4.09 -16.32
C ILE A 207 -0.57 -3.53 -17.46
N CYS A 208 -0.54 -4.20 -18.61
CA CYS A 208 0.18 -3.68 -19.78
C CYS A 208 -0.35 -2.30 -20.22
N GLU A 209 -1.68 -2.13 -20.20
CA GLU A 209 -2.37 -0.94 -20.74
C GLU A 209 -2.41 0.27 -19.80
N CYS A 210 -2.54 0.03 -18.49
CA CYS A 210 -2.75 1.08 -17.49
C CYS A 210 -2.02 0.84 -16.16
N SER A 211 -1.10 -0.12 -16.09
CA SER A 211 -0.33 -0.46 -14.88
C SER A 211 -1.22 -0.90 -13.70
N LYS A 212 -2.47 -1.31 -13.93
CA LYS A 212 -3.42 -1.84 -12.93
C LYS A 212 -4.14 -3.07 -13.50
N PRO A 213 -4.64 -4.00 -12.68
CA PRO A 213 -4.65 -3.99 -11.21
C PRO A 213 -3.35 -4.48 -10.57
N HIS A 214 -3.28 -4.41 -9.25
CA HIS A 214 -2.38 -5.21 -8.43
C HIS A 214 -2.95 -6.64 -8.30
N ILE A 215 -2.12 -7.69 -8.35
CA ILE A 215 -2.60 -9.08 -8.23
C ILE A 215 -2.23 -9.64 -6.86
N ALA A 216 -3.23 -9.89 -6.02
CA ALA A 216 -3.04 -10.44 -4.67
C ALA A 216 -3.23 -11.96 -4.63
N ASN A 217 -2.31 -12.68 -4.01
CA ASN A 217 -2.36 -14.14 -3.82
C ASN A 217 -3.40 -14.49 -2.75
N TYR A 218 -4.64 -14.72 -3.16
CA TYR A 218 -5.77 -14.92 -2.25
C TYR A 218 -5.53 -16.05 -1.25
N PRO A 219 -5.05 -17.25 -1.64
CA PRO A 219 -4.76 -18.33 -0.68
C PRO A 219 -3.80 -17.93 0.46
N MET A 220 -2.75 -17.16 0.17
CA MET A 220 -1.78 -16.73 1.20
C MET A 220 -2.41 -15.75 2.20
N HIS A 221 -3.22 -14.82 1.71
CA HIS A 221 -3.93 -13.86 2.58
C HIS A 221 -5.04 -14.56 3.38
N ALA A 222 -5.80 -15.46 2.75
CA ALA A 222 -6.82 -16.26 3.42
C ALA A 222 -6.23 -17.19 4.49
N GLN A 223 -5.03 -17.75 4.29
CA GLN A 223 -4.32 -18.50 5.32
C GLN A 223 -3.97 -17.65 6.54
N THR A 224 -3.72 -16.35 6.32
CA THR A 224 -3.35 -15.42 7.40
C THR A 224 -4.59 -14.97 8.18
N TYR A 225 -5.65 -14.53 7.48
CA TYR A 225 -6.79 -13.83 8.10
C TYR A 225 -8.08 -14.64 8.16
N GLY A 226 -8.17 -15.74 7.41
CA GLY A 226 -9.40 -16.48 7.12
C GLY A 226 -10.03 -16.07 5.78
N GLU A 227 -10.88 -16.96 5.24
CA GLU A 227 -11.58 -16.72 3.98
C GLU A 227 -12.51 -15.50 4.08
N LYS A 228 -12.36 -14.56 3.13
CA LYS A 228 -13.15 -13.32 3.07
C LYS A 228 -13.10 -12.49 4.37
N GLN A 229 -12.04 -12.63 5.15
CA GLN A 229 -11.84 -11.93 6.42
C GLN A 229 -10.76 -10.84 6.34
N PHE A 230 -10.41 -10.39 5.15
CA PHE A 230 -9.39 -9.37 4.92
C PHE A 230 -9.72 -8.46 3.72
N GLY A 231 -9.02 -7.35 3.62
CA GLY A 231 -8.99 -6.52 2.41
C GLY A 231 -7.58 -5.99 2.15
N ILE A 232 -7.31 -5.67 0.88
CA ILE A 232 -6.08 -5.00 0.44
C ILE A 232 -6.34 -3.51 0.32
N VAL A 233 -5.54 -2.69 0.99
CA VAL A 233 -5.72 -1.24 1.09
C VAL A 233 -4.44 -0.46 0.87
N SER A 234 -4.56 0.79 0.42
CA SER A 234 -3.42 1.72 0.34
C SER A 234 -2.24 1.11 -0.45
N CYS A 235 -1.01 1.20 0.08
CA CYS A 235 0.22 0.62 -0.47
C CYS A 235 0.28 -0.92 -0.35
N TYR A 236 -0.84 -1.58 -0.63
CA TYR A 236 -1.01 -3.03 -0.59
C TYR A 236 -0.83 -3.62 0.81
N ASN A 237 -1.47 -2.97 1.77
CA ASN A 237 -1.58 -3.51 3.12
C ASN A 237 -2.71 -4.54 3.12
N SER A 238 -2.44 -5.72 3.62
CA SER A 238 -3.46 -6.74 3.89
C SER A 238 -3.86 -6.63 5.35
N LEU A 239 -5.15 -6.39 5.61
CA LEU A 239 -5.65 -6.10 6.96
C LEU A 239 -6.97 -6.83 7.23
N PRO A 240 -7.29 -7.14 8.50
CA PRO A 240 -8.55 -7.76 8.85
C PRO A 240 -9.76 -6.91 8.42
N LEU A 241 -10.74 -7.55 7.78
CA LEU A 241 -12.04 -6.95 7.47
C LEU A 241 -12.83 -6.66 8.76
N ALA A 242 -13.79 -5.75 8.74
CA ALA A 242 -14.50 -5.26 9.92
C ALA A 242 -13.53 -4.75 11.00
N GLY A 243 -12.40 -4.20 10.59
CA GLY A 243 -11.30 -3.84 11.48
C GLY A 243 -10.40 -2.84 10.77
N GLY A 244 -9.10 -3.09 10.80
CA GLY A 244 -8.14 -2.33 10.01
C GLY A 244 -6.78 -2.23 10.68
N ALA A 245 -6.15 -1.06 10.59
CA ALA A 245 -4.87 -0.79 11.21
C ALA A 245 -4.96 0.38 12.17
N ASN A 246 -4.56 0.16 13.42
CA ASN A 246 -4.52 1.21 14.44
C ASN A 246 -3.52 2.30 14.04
N THR A 247 -2.29 1.88 13.73
CA THR A 247 -1.13 2.74 13.46
C THR A 247 -0.11 1.99 12.58
N LEU A 248 0.80 2.72 11.96
CA LEU A 248 2.02 2.19 11.35
C LEU A 248 3.23 2.90 11.96
N VAL A 249 4.08 2.14 12.64
CA VAL A 249 5.42 2.59 13.06
C VAL A 249 6.43 1.83 12.23
N ARG A 250 7.43 2.51 11.68
CA ARG A 250 8.46 1.89 10.84
C ARG A 250 9.87 2.07 11.36
N LEU A 251 10.69 1.05 11.15
CA LEU A 251 12.11 0.99 11.50
C LEU A 251 12.99 1.16 10.26
N ASN A 252 13.97 2.05 10.35
CA ASN A 252 14.98 2.27 9.33
C ASN A 252 16.14 1.29 9.49
N LEU A 253 16.14 0.20 8.71
CA LEU A 253 17.16 -0.86 8.86
C LEU A 253 18.57 -0.38 8.52
N LYS A 254 18.72 0.62 7.64
CA LYS A 254 20.01 1.25 7.33
C LYS A 254 20.64 1.85 8.58
N GLU A 255 19.86 2.64 9.33
CA GLU A 255 20.33 3.30 10.55
C GLU A 255 20.64 2.29 11.67
N VAL A 256 19.85 1.22 11.78
CA VAL A 256 20.10 0.13 12.74
C VAL A 256 21.40 -0.60 12.38
N ALA A 257 21.61 -0.94 11.10
CA ALA A 257 22.83 -1.61 10.64
C ALA A 257 24.09 -0.76 10.82
N GLN A 258 24.00 0.55 10.62
CA GLN A 258 25.11 1.47 10.86
C GLN A 258 25.57 1.51 12.32
N ARG A 259 24.67 1.23 13.26
CA ARG A 259 24.94 1.20 14.70
C ARG A 259 25.49 -0.14 15.20
N ALA A 260 25.32 -1.21 14.44
CA ALA A 260 25.84 -2.53 14.78
C ALA A 260 27.31 -2.70 14.40
N GLU A 261 28.07 -3.47 15.17
CA GLU A 261 29.49 -3.73 14.88
C GLU A 261 29.69 -4.87 13.86
N SER A 262 28.76 -5.82 13.80
CA SER A 262 28.81 -6.99 12.94
C SER A 262 27.40 -7.54 12.65
N VAL A 263 27.29 -8.53 11.76
CA VAL A 263 26.02 -9.27 11.55
C VAL A 263 25.52 -9.88 12.87
N SER A 264 26.41 -10.44 13.70
CA SER A 264 26.02 -11.05 14.97
C SER A 264 25.44 -10.02 15.94
N ASP A 265 26.12 -8.89 16.10
CA ASP A 265 25.70 -7.80 16.97
C ASP A 265 24.37 -7.19 16.51
N PHE A 266 24.21 -7.01 15.20
CA PHE A 266 22.94 -6.58 14.61
C PHE A 266 21.79 -7.52 14.98
N MET A 267 21.94 -8.82 14.75
CA MET A 267 20.87 -9.80 14.92
C MET A 267 20.52 -10.09 16.37
N GLN A 268 21.50 -10.00 17.27
CA GLN A 268 21.35 -10.44 18.67
C GLN A 268 21.13 -9.30 19.66
N ALA A 269 21.60 -8.08 19.37
CA ALA A 269 21.54 -6.97 20.31
C ALA A 269 20.88 -5.72 19.72
N VAL A 270 21.43 -5.18 18.62
CA VAL A 270 21.01 -3.86 18.12
C VAL A 270 19.59 -3.89 17.55
N LEU A 271 19.29 -4.82 16.64
CA LEU A 271 17.95 -4.94 16.06
C LEU A 271 16.88 -5.22 17.14
N PRO A 272 17.04 -6.20 18.06
CA PRO A 272 16.08 -6.40 19.14
C PRO A 272 15.81 -5.15 19.98
N SER A 273 16.85 -4.38 20.32
CA SER A 273 16.69 -3.17 21.15
C SER A 273 15.81 -2.09 20.49
N TYR A 274 15.95 -1.90 19.18
CA TYR A 274 15.12 -0.95 18.44
C TYR A 274 13.73 -1.49 18.13
N VAL A 275 13.57 -2.82 18.03
CA VAL A 275 12.24 -3.44 17.97
C VAL A 275 11.48 -3.20 19.27
N ASP A 276 12.13 -3.32 20.44
CA ASP A 276 11.50 -3.03 21.74
C ASP A 276 10.98 -1.59 21.80
N LEU A 277 11.78 -0.61 21.38
CA LEU A 277 11.38 0.80 21.34
C LEU A 277 10.24 1.06 20.35
N ALA A 278 10.25 0.43 19.18
CA ALA A 278 9.17 0.58 18.21
C ALA A 278 7.87 -0.08 18.68
N ILE A 279 7.93 -1.21 19.41
CA ILE A 279 6.77 -1.81 20.07
C ILE A 279 6.22 -0.91 21.18
N GLU A 280 7.09 -0.32 22.01
CA GLU A 280 6.66 0.66 23.03
C GLU A 280 5.86 1.81 22.40
N LEU A 281 6.36 2.35 21.27
CA LEU A 281 5.66 3.40 20.54
C LEU A 281 4.31 2.91 19.99
N ILE A 282 4.26 1.72 19.37
CA ILE A 282 3.01 1.13 18.88
C ILE A 282 1.99 0.96 20.02
N ASP A 283 2.40 0.41 21.17
CA ASP A 283 1.53 0.19 22.32
C ASP A 283 0.99 1.52 22.85
N ALA A 284 1.82 2.56 22.97
CA ALA A 284 1.37 3.87 23.42
C ALA A 284 0.34 4.48 22.44
N ARG A 285 0.58 4.37 21.12
CA ARG A 285 -0.31 4.92 20.07
C ARG A 285 -1.64 4.20 20.06
N THR A 286 -1.61 2.87 20.11
CA THR A 286 -2.83 2.05 20.13
C THR A 286 -3.60 2.22 21.43
N THR A 287 -2.92 2.27 22.59
CA THR A 287 -3.57 2.52 23.88
C THR A 287 -4.30 3.86 23.90
N TYR A 288 -3.68 4.93 23.40
CA TYR A 288 -4.35 6.24 23.31
C TYR A 288 -5.58 6.18 22.40
N LEU A 289 -5.46 5.57 21.22
CA LEU A 289 -6.57 5.42 20.28
C LEU A 289 -7.73 4.65 20.92
N HIS A 290 -7.47 3.56 21.63
CA HIS A 290 -8.53 2.72 22.20
C HIS A 290 -9.15 3.31 23.47
N GLU A 291 -8.36 3.91 24.34
CA GLU A 291 -8.81 4.31 25.68
C GLU A 291 -9.23 5.79 25.79
N GLN A 292 -8.69 6.66 24.92
CA GLN A 292 -8.83 8.12 25.10
C GLN A 292 -9.49 8.83 23.90
N SER A 293 -9.33 8.32 22.67
CA SER A 293 -9.79 9.04 21.48
C SER A 293 -11.31 9.15 21.31
N GLY A 294 -12.05 8.16 21.83
CA GLY A 294 -13.49 7.99 21.57
C GLY A 294 -13.84 7.37 20.21
N PHE A 295 -12.87 7.00 19.37
CA PHE A 295 -13.13 6.43 18.04
C PHE A 295 -14.01 5.17 18.09
N PHE A 296 -13.76 4.27 19.04
CA PHE A 296 -14.52 3.02 19.21
C PHE A 296 -15.88 3.22 19.90
N ASN A 297 -16.29 4.46 20.18
CA ASN A 297 -17.65 4.82 20.56
C ASN A 297 -18.49 5.29 19.35
N SER A 298 -17.97 5.14 18.13
CA SER A 298 -18.67 5.56 16.91
C SER A 298 -19.82 4.63 16.52
N PHE A 299 -20.76 5.17 15.74
CA PHE A 299 -21.88 4.39 15.18
C PHE A 299 -21.43 3.16 14.40
N MET A 300 -20.23 3.16 13.80
CA MET A 300 -19.70 2.00 13.08
C MET A 300 -19.47 0.80 14.01
N VAL A 301 -19.14 1.04 15.28
CA VAL A 301 -19.05 -0.02 16.31
C VAL A 301 -20.44 -0.43 16.78
N GLU A 302 -21.32 0.54 17.05
CA GLU A 302 -22.70 0.28 17.51
C GLU A 302 -23.51 -0.54 16.49
N GLU A 303 -23.39 -0.20 15.20
CA GLU A 303 -23.98 -0.90 14.06
C GLU A 303 -23.16 -2.12 13.61
N LYS A 304 -22.05 -2.42 14.31
CA LYS A 304 -21.19 -3.58 14.12
C LYS A 304 -20.60 -3.69 12.70
N LEU A 305 -20.34 -2.56 12.07
CA LEU A 305 -19.62 -2.47 10.80
C LEU A 305 -18.12 -2.67 10.99
N ILE A 306 -17.62 -2.34 12.19
CA ILE A 306 -16.26 -2.63 12.64
C ILE A 306 -16.29 -3.26 14.03
N ASP A 307 -15.24 -4.02 14.34
CA ASP A 307 -14.97 -4.66 15.62
C ASP A 307 -13.60 -4.19 16.10
N GLU A 308 -13.58 -3.60 17.31
CA GLU A 308 -12.38 -3.08 17.95
C GLU A 308 -11.24 -4.12 18.03
N GLN A 309 -11.56 -5.40 18.24
CA GLN A 309 -10.58 -6.48 18.37
C GLN A 309 -9.92 -6.88 17.04
N ARG A 310 -10.43 -6.36 15.92
CA ARG A 310 -9.93 -6.67 14.57
C ARG A 310 -8.98 -5.64 14.01
N PHE A 311 -8.57 -4.66 14.81
CA PHE A 311 -7.53 -3.71 14.42
C PHE A 311 -6.14 -4.27 14.71
N ALA A 312 -5.25 -4.20 13.71
CA ALA A 312 -3.89 -4.71 13.78
C ALA A 312 -2.87 -3.58 13.56
N PRO A 313 -2.02 -3.24 14.54
CA PRO A 313 -0.96 -2.29 14.31
C PRO A 313 0.08 -2.90 13.37
N MET A 314 0.65 -2.07 12.52
CA MET A 314 1.66 -2.50 11.57
C MET A 314 3.06 -2.09 12.06
N PHE A 315 3.97 -3.05 12.05
CA PHE A 315 5.39 -2.83 12.26
C PHE A 315 6.08 -2.78 10.89
N GLY A 316 6.33 -1.57 10.42
CA GLY A 316 6.99 -1.30 9.15
C GLY A 316 8.50 -1.47 9.22
N ILE A 317 9.11 -1.89 8.12
CA ILE A 317 10.55 -1.74 7.88
C ILE A 317 10.82 -1.14 6.50
N TYR A 318 11.99 -0.53 6.36
CA TYR A 318 12.55 -0.12 5.07
C TYR A 318 14.09 -0.09 5.17
N GLY A 319 14.76 0.00 4.02
CA GLY A 319 16.22 0.05 3.95
C GLY A 319 16.91 -1.31 4.08
N MET A 320 16.26 -2.40 3.66
CA MET A 320 16.86 -3.74 3.69
C MET A 320 18.14 -3.82 2.85
N ALA A 321 18.11 -3.26 1.63
CA ALA A 321 19.26 -3.29 0.73
C ALA A 321 20.48 -2.63 1.38
N GLU A 322 20.31 -1.41 1.91
CA GLU A 322 21.40 -0.68 2.55
C GLU A 322 21.86 -1.35 3.86
N ALA A 323 20.94 -1.97 4.61
CA ALA A 323 21.28 -2.72 5.82
C ALA A 323 22.16 -3.93 5.51
N VAL A 324 21.78 -4.75 4.52
CA VAL A 324 22.55 -5.93 4.09
C VAL A 324 23.94 -5.52 3.60
N ASP A 325 24.03 -4.53 2.71
CA ASP A 325 25.30 -4.09 2.16
C ASP A 325 26.23 -3.50 3.24
N THR A 326 25.67 -2.75 4.19
CA THR A 326 26.41 -2.23 5.36
C THR A 326 26.96 -3.37 6.21
N LEU A 327 26.13 -4.37 6.52
CA LEU A 327 26.53 -5.50 7.38
C LEU A 327 27.57 -6.40 6.70
N GLN A 328 27.43 -6.63 5.39
CA GLN A 328 28.45 -7.35 4.63
C GLN A 328 29.80 -6.64 4.71
N THR A 329 29.82 -5.32 4.49
CA THR A 329 31.04 -4.51 4.62
C THR A 329 31.66 -4.63 6.01
N LYS A 330 30.86 -4.50 7.08
CA LYS A 330 31.35 -4.60 8.46
C LYS A 330 31.88 -5.99 8.81
N SER A 331 31.38 -7.03 8.16
CA SER A 331 31.84 -8.42 8.35
C SER A 331 32.88 -8.87 7.31
N SER A 332 33.43 -7.95 6.52
CA SER A 332 34.38 -8.25 5.43
C SER A 332 33.87 -9.31 4.44
N LEU A 333 32.56 -9.37 4.22
CA LEU A 333 31.91 -10.25 3.26
C LEU A 333 31.77 -9.54 1.91
N SER A 334 31.80 -10.30 0.83
CA SER A 334 31.59 -9.81 -0.54
C SER A 334 30.21 -10.18 -1.04
N GLY A 335 29.56 -9.23 -1.70
CA GLY A 335 28.30 -9.44 -2.40
C GLY A 335 27.40 -8.22 -2.29
N GLN A 336 26.38 -8.15 -3.12
CA GLN A 336 25.41 -7.06 -3.15
C GLN A 336 23.98 -7.61 -3.05
N TYR A 337 23.17 -6.99 -2.19
CA TYR A 337 21.76 -7.34 -2.08
C TYR A 337 21.03 -7.16 -3.42
N GLY A 338 20.23 -8.16 -3.79
CA GLY A 338 19.52 -8.26 -5.05
C GLY A 338 20.29 -8.98 -6.17
N LEU A 339 21.61 -9.17 -6.04
CA LEU A 339 22.44 -9.81 -7.06
C LEU A 339 23.09 -11.11 -6.54
N ASP A 340 23.66 -11.07 -5.33
CA ASP A 340 24.40 -12.19 -4.77
C ASP A 340 23.54 -13.04 -3.83
N SER A 341 23.60 -14.36 -4.00
CA SER A 341 22.78 -15.31 -3.24
C SER A 341 23.02 -15.25 -1.73
N GLN A 342 24.28 -15.07 -1.31
CA GLN A 342 24.62 -14.95 0.12
C GLN A 342 24.10 -13.65 0.73
N ALA A 343 24.16 -12.54 -0.01
CA ALA A 343 23.60 -11.25 0.41
C ALA A 343 22.07 -11.33 0.54
N ASN A 344 21.40 -11.93 -0.44
CA ASN A 344 19.95 -12.15 -0.41
C ASN A 344 19.55 -13.01 0.79
N GLN A 345 20.31 -14.08 1.06
CA GLN A 345 20.06 -14.94 2.21
C GLN A 345 20.17 -14.18 3.54
N LEU A 346 21.13 -13.25 3.68
CA LEU A 346 21.22 -12.39 4.85
C LEU A 346 19.96 -11.52 5.00
N GLY A 347 19.46 -10.91 3.93
CA GLY A 347 18.21 -10.14 3.99
C GLY A 347 17.00 -10.97 4.43
N VAL A 348 16.91 -12.22 3.96
CA VAL A 348 15.86 -13.16 4.37
C VAL A 348 15.99 -13.51 5.86
N GLN A 349 17.20 -13.75 6.34
CA GLN A 349 17.46 -13.98 7.77
C GLN A 349 17.03 -12.80 8.64
N ILE A 350 17.27 -11.56 8.19
CA ILE A 350 16.81 -10.35 8.89
C ILE A 350 15.28 -10.32 8.95
N SER A 351 14.59 -10.63 7.84
CA SER A 351 13.12 -10.68 7.78
C SER A 351 12.56 -11.75 8.72
N GLN A 352 13.19 -12.93 8.76
CA GLN A 352 12.82 -14.00 9.68
C GLN A 352 13.04 -13.58 11.14
N ARG A 353 14.17 -12.92 11.45
CA ARG A 353 14.48 -12.45 12.80
C ARG A 353 13.48 -11.39 13.27
N LEU A 354 13.12 -10.44 12.41
CA LEU A 354 12.06 -9.46 12.67
C LEU A 354 10.73 -10.16 13.00
N ALA A 355 10.31 -11.12 12.17
CA ALA A 355 9.08 -11.86 12.42
C ALA A 355 9.09 -12.55 13.80
N GLN A 356 10.18 -13.26 14.13
CA GLN A 356 10.35 -13.90 15.45
C GLN A 356 10.26 -12.89 16.61
N LEU A 357 10.96 -11.76 16.50
CA LEU A 357 10.97 -10.73 17.53
C LEU A 357 9.56 -10.18 17.79
N LEU A 358 8.75 -9.99 16.75
CA LEU A 358 7.37 -9.51 16.89
C LEU A 358 6.44 -10.57 17.46
N GLU A 359 6.64 -11.85 17.15
CA GLU A 359 5.87 -12.94 17.78
C GLU A 359 6.11 -13.06 19.29
N GLU A 360 7.32 -12.69 19.74
CA GLU A 360 7.74 -12.69 21.14
C GLU A 360 7.23 -11.47 21.93
N ARG A 361 6.69 -10.44 21.26
CA ARG A 361 6.35 -9.13 21.83
C ARG A 361 4.88 -8.82 21.64
N PRO A 362 4.01 -9.20 22.60
CA PRO A 362 2.59 -8.93 22.47
C PRO A 362 2.30 -7.43 22.52
N VAL A 363 1.29 -7.00 21.74
CA VAL A 363 0.78 -5.63 21.70
C VAL A 363 -0.64 -5.63 22.22
N LYS A 364 -0.94 -4.77 23.20
CA LYS A 364 -2.19 -4.82 23.97
C LYS A 364 -3.44 -4.73 23.09
N TYR A 365 -3.43 -3.80 22.13
CA TYR A 365 -4.53 -3.53 21.21
C TYR A 365 -4.20 -3.95 19.78
N GLY A 366 -3.49 -5.08 19.63
CA GLY A 366 -3.29 -5.73 18.34
C GLY A 366 -4.23 -6.90 18.14
N TRP A 367 -4.69 -7.09 16.90
CA TRP A 367 -5.37 -8.31 16.49
C TRP A 367 -4.46 -9.52 16.80
N GLN A 368 -5.00 -10.50 17.53
CA GLN A 368 -4.24 -11.62 18.10
C GLN A 368 -3.08 -11.21 19.01
N GLN A 369 -3.15 -10.02 19.62
CA GLN A 369 -2.12 -9.39 20.45
C GLN A 369 -0.78 -9.22 19.72
N ARG A 370 -0.80 -8.97 18.40
CA ARG A 370 0.43 -8.85 17.59
C ARG A 370 0.47 -7.54 16.82
N ALA A 371 1.67 -6.99 16.66
CA ALA A 371 1.98 -6.09 15.54
C ALA A 371 2.35 -6.93 14.31
N LEU A 372 1.77 -6.58 13.16
CA LEU A 372 1.98 -7.33 11.92
C LEU A 372 3.13 -6.72 11.12
N LEU A 373 4.11 -7.55 10.74
CA LEU A 373 5.28 -7.12 9.98
C LEU A 373 4.88 -6.65 8.57
N HIS A 374 5.37 -5.48 8.20
CA HIS A 374 5.06 -4.78 6.95
C HIS A 374 6.33 -4.29 6.25
N ALA A 375 6.49 -4.59 4.96
CA ALA A 375 7.58 -4.04 4.15
C ALA A 375 7.12 -2.72 3.52
N GLN A 376 7.48 -1.60 4.14
CA GLN A 376 6.90 -0.30 3.84
C GLN A 376 7.34 0.22 2.47
N GLY A 377 6.37 0.62 1.64
CA GLY A 377 6.56 0.97 0.23
C GLY A 377 7.41 2.21 -0.09
N GLY A 378 7.90 2.93 0.93
CA GLY A 378 8.71 4.15 0.85
C GLY A 378 7.89 5.44 0.91
N ILE A 379 8.48 6.52 1.42
CA ILE A 379 7.95 7.89 1.38
C ILE A 379 9.03 8.88 0.90
N SER A 380 8.64 10.10 0.58
CA SER A 380 9.53 11.16 0.05
C SER A 380 10.65 11.60 0.99
N LEU A 381 10.62 11.17 2.26
CA LEU A 381 11.64 11.45 3.28
C LEU A 381 12.74 10.38 3.34
N ASP A 382 12.60 9.28 2.59
CA ASP A 382 13.54 8.17 2.61
C ASP A 382 14.73 8.46 1.68
N ILE A 383 15.55 9.43 2.08
CA ILE A 383 16.70 9.89 1.30
C ILE A 383 17.80 8.82 1.28
N ASP A 384 18.19 8.38 0.09
CA ASP A 384 19.20 7.32 -0.12
C ASP A 384 18.90 6.03 0.65
N VAL A 385 17.61 5.67 0.76
CA VAL A 385 17.16 4.41 1.38
C VAL A 385 16.16 3.71 0.47
N THR A 386 16.37 2.43 0.24
CA THR A 386 15.49 1.62 -0.60
C THR A 386 14.22 1.21 0.16
N PRO A 387 13.03 1.32 -0.45
CA PRO A 387 11.80 0.93 0.23
C PRO A 387 11.70 -0.55 0.61
N GLY A 388 11.18 -0.81 1.80
CA GLY A 388 10.87 -2.16 2.29
C GLY A 388 12.05 -3.11 2.16
N VAL A 389 11.81 -4.20 1.42
CA VAL A 389 12.81 -5.22 1.07
C VAL A 389 13.17 -5.21 -0.42
N ARG A 390 12.83 -4.15 -1.15
CA ARG A 390 13.05 -4.07 -2.59
C ARG A 390 14.56 -4.03 -2.91
N ILE A 391 14.90 -4.41 -4.13
CA ILE A 391 16.24 -4.18 -4.68
C ILE A 391 16.37 -2.69 -5.04
N ALA A 392 17.54 -2.12 -4.78
CA ALA A 392 17.81 -0.69 -4.97
C ALA A 392 17.52 -0.23 -6.40
N TYR A 393 16.97 0.98 -6.53
CA TYR A 393 16.66 1.57 -7.84
C TYR A 393 17.89 1.61 -8.75
N GLY A 394 17.71 1.21 -10.00
CA GLY A 394 18.79 1.19 -11.01
C GLY A 394 19.76 0.01 -10.92
N HIS A 395 19.67 -0.81 -9.87
CA HIS A 395 20.48 -2.03 -9.65
C HIS A 395 19.66 -3.31 -9.77
N GLU A 396 18.40 -3.18 -10.16
CA GLU A 396 17.46 -4.28 -10.29
C GLU A 396 17.91 -5.24 -11.42
N PRO A 397 18.03 -6.56 -11.16
CA PRO A 397 18.31 -7.54 -12.21
C PRO A 397 17.10 -7.72 -13.14
N ASP A 398 17.20 -8.66 -14.09
CA ASP A 398 16.07 -9.03 -14.94
C ASP A 398 14.83 -9.42 -14.10
N PRO A 399 13.60 -9.31 -14.64
CA PRO A 399 12.39 -9.47 -13.86
C PRO A 399 12.27 -10.84 -13.17
N VAL A 400 12.79 -11.92 -13.77
CA VAL A 400 12.72 -13.26 -13.18
C VAL A 400 13.71 -13.37 -12.02
N SER A 401 14.96 -12.95 -12.20
CA SER A 401 15.95 -12.94 -11.13
C SER A 401 15.52 -12.05 -9.96
N TYR A 402 14.89 -10.89 -10.26
CA TYR A 402 14.31 -10.02 -9.24
C TYR A 402 13.24 -10.75 -8.42
N VAL A 403 12.31 -11.43 -9.12
CA VAL A 403 11.25 -12.21 -8.47
C VAL A 403 11.85 -13.27 -7.55
N LEU A 404 12.82 -14.04 -8.03
CA LEU A 404 13.45 -15.11 -7.25
C LEU A 404 14.25 -14.59 -6.04
N ALA A 405 14.90 -13.43 -6.16
CA ALA A 405 15.62 -12.80 -5.06
C ALA A 405 14.67 -12.34 -3.94
N ASN A 406 13.52 -11.75 -4.29
CA ASN A 406 12.60 -11.16 -3.31
C ASN A 406 11.53 -12.14 -2.79
N ALA A 407 11.14 -13.16 -3.55
CA ALA A 407 10.05 -14.07 -3.18
C ALA A 407 10.17 -14.68 -1.76
N PRO A 408 11.36 -15.09 -1.27
CA PRO A 408 11.50 -15.64 0.07
C PRO A 408 11.12 -14.66 1.19
N HIS A 409 11.24 -13.36 0.98
CA HIS A 409 10.83 -12.36 1.97
C HIS A 409 9.32 -12.37 2.19
N HIS A 410 8.52 -12.62 1.15
CA HIS A 410 7.06 -12.48 1.18
C HIS A 410 6.41 -13.32 2.26
N ALA A 411 6.96 -14.48 2.62
CA ALA A 411 6.44 -15.31 3.70
C ALA A 411 6.29 -14.55 5.04
N PHE A 412 7.18 -13.60 5.34
CA PHE A 412 7.30 -12.96 6.65
C PHE A 412 6.50 -11.66 6.84
N TYR A 413 5.92 -11.10 5.79
CA TYR A 413 5.25 -9.78 5.82
C TYR A 413 3.73 -9.91 5.63
N PRO A 414 2.97 -10.42 6.63
CA PRO A 414 1.55 -10.71 6.49
C PRO A 414 0.67 -9.47 6.31
N SER A 415 1.08 -8.29 6.81
CA SER A 415 0.30 -7.05 6.66
C SER A 415 0.64 -6.27 5.41
N GLY A 416 1.58 -6.72 4.58
CA GLY A 416 1.84 -6.14 3.27
C GLY A 416 3.32 -6.13 2.90
N ILE A 417 3.57 -6.47 1.65
CA ILE A 417 4.86 -6.43 1.00
C ILE A 417 4.59 -6.31 -0.49
N SER A 418 5.20 -5.32 -1.13
CA SER A 418 5.00 -5.12 -2.56
C SER A 418 6.30 -4.84 -3.28
N ASP A 419 6.42 -5.51 -4.42
CA ASP A 419 7.39 -5.20 -5.44
C ASP A 419 6.68 -4.46 -6.59
N ILE A 420 7.43 -3.59 -7.26
CA ILE A 420 6.96 -2.91 -8.47
C ILE A 420 8.00 -3.23 -9.53
N LEU A 421 7.65 -4.07 -10.50
CA LEU A 421 8.51 -4.33 -11.64
C LEU A 421 8.33 -3.21 -12.67
N THR A 422 9.42 -2.75 -13.28
CA THR A 422 9.34 -1.84 -14.44
C THR A 422 9.65 -2.63 -15.69
N ILE A 423 8.62 -2.80 -16.51
CA ILE A 423 8.66 -3.62 -17.72
C ILE A 423 8.76 -2.73 -18.95
N ASP A 424 9.53 -3.19 -19.93
CA ASP A 424 9.67 -2.56 -21.23
C ASP A 424 8.36 -2.54 -22.03
N GLU A 425 8.21 -1.58 -22.95
CA GLU A 425 6.97 -1.39 -23.70
C GLU A 425 6.61 -2.54 -24.64
N THR A 426 7.58 -3.34 -25.07
CA THR A 426 7.39 -4.54 -25.90
C THR A 426 6.39 -5.54 -25.32
N VAL A 427 6.16 -5.54 -24.00
CA VAL A 427 5.15 -6.39 -23.35
C VAL A 427 3.72 -6.09 -23.80
N LYS A 428 3.46 -4.92 -24.40
CA LYS A 428 2.15 -4.58 -24.97
C LYS A 428 1.84 -5.41 -26.22
N ASP A 429 2.86 -5.78 -26.99
CA ASP A 429 2.73 -6.66 -28.15
C ASP A 429 2.71 -8.14 -27.76
N ASN A 430 3.19 -8.48 -26.55
CA ASN A 430 3.13 -9.82 -25.96
C ASN A 430 2.64 -9.80 -24.50
N PRO A 431 1.33 -9.55 -24.25
CA PRO A 431 0.78 -9.56 -22.90
C PRO A 431 0.82 -10.93 -22.22
N GLU A 432 1.00 -12.03 -22.98
CA GLU A 432 1.17 -13.37 -22.41
C GLU A 432 2.45 -13.47 -21.58
N ALA A 433 3.50 -12.69 -21.91
CA ALA A 433 4.71 -12.60 -21.10
C ALA A 433 4.43 -12.01 -19.70
N MET A 434 3.58 -10.98 -19.61
CA MET A 434 3.13 -10.42 -18.33
C MET A 434 2.33 -11.44 -17.53
N TYR A 435 1.42 -12.17 -18.19
CA TYR A 435 0.65 -13.26 -17.58
C TYR A 435 1.55 -14.36 -17.00
N ASN A 436 2.53 -14.83 -17.76
CA ASN A 436 3.46 -15.88 -17.31
C ASN A 436 4.34 -15.41 -16.16
N LEU A 437 4.84 -14.16 -16.22
CA LEU A 437 5.63 -13.57 -15.13
C LEU A 437 4.80 -13.44 -13.84
N CYS A 438 3.56 -12.94 -13.95
CA CYS A 438 2.63 -12.84 -12.83
C CYS A 438 2.35 -14.21 -12.20
N LYS A 439 1.93 -15.18 -13.02
CA LYS A 439 1.60 -16.53 -12.56
C LYS A 439 2.81 -17.24 -11.94
N GLY A 440 3.99 -17.07 -12.54
CA GLY A 440 5.26 -17.58 -12.02
C GLY A 440 5.67 -16.94 -10.68
N ALA A 441 5.53 -15.62 -10.55
CA ALA A 441 5.84 -14.91 -9.31
C ALA A 441 4.94 -15.33 -8.14
N LEU A 442 3.63 -15.43 -8.37
CA LEU A 442 2.68 -15.90 -7.36
C LEU A 442 2.95 -17.35 -6.96
N ALA A 443 3.29 -18.21 -7.93
CA ALA A 443 3.69 -19.60 -7.66
C ALA A 443 5.03 -19.69 -6.90
N ALA A 444 5.95 -18.74 -7.10
CA ALA A 444 7.21 -18.64 -6.37
C ALA A 444 7.04 -18.12 -4.92
N GLY A 445 5.83 -17.70 -4.53
CA GLY A 445 5.52 -17.28 -3.17
C GLY A 445 5.32 -15.78 -2.99
N TYR A 446 5.17 -15.01 -4.08
CA TYR A 446 4.71 -13.62 -3.94
C TYR A 446 3.32 -13.61 -3.31
N ARG A 447 3.16 -12.78 -2.28
CA ARG A 447 1.84 -12.39 -1.77
C ARG A 447 1.10 -11.52 -2.78
N GLU A 448 1.86 -10.79 -3.58
CA GLU A 448 1.39 -9.59 -4.25
C GLU A 448 2.27 -9.28 -5.47
N PHE A 449 1.69 -9.24 -6.66
CA PHE A 449 2.38 -8.95 -7.92
C PHE A 449 1.95 -7.61 -8.50
N THR A 450 2.94 -6.79 -8.87
CA THR A 450 2.71 -5.50 -9.53
C THR A 450 3.76 -5.22 -10.59
N ALA A 451 3.33 -4.60 -11.69
CA ALA A 451 4.22 -4.05 -12.68
C ALA A 451 3.74 -2.67 -13.18
N ASN A 452 4.69 -1.87 -13.62
CA ASN A 452 4.52 -0.71 -14.49
C ASN A 452 5.05 -1.07 -15.88
N VAL A 453 4.47 -0.48 -16.91
CA VAL A 453 5.06 -0.48 -18.27
C VAL A 453 5.64 0.90 -18.55
N ALA A 454 6.89 0.93 -19.05
CA ALA A 454 7.67 2.16 -19.18
C ALA A 454 7.00 3.25 -20.04
N SER A 455 6.23 2.87 -21.06
CA SER A 455 5.52 3.81 -21.93
C SER A 455 4.18 4.31 -21.37
N ASN A 456 3.76 3.88 -20.19
CA ASN A 456 2.51 4.34 -19.58
C ASN A 456 2.70 5.68 -18.87
N ASP A 457 1.78 6.62 -19.08
CA ASP A 457 1.70 7.86 -18.28
C ASP A 457 1.25 7.57 -16.84
N LEU A 458 0.31 6.63 -16.68
CA LEU A 458 -0.17 6.17 -15.38
C LEU A 458 0.79 5.13 -14.81
N VAL A 459 1.53 5.53 -13.78
CA VAL A 459 2.56 4.72 -13.13
C VAL A 459 2.34 4.65 -11.64
N ARG A 460 2.95 3.63 -11.03
CA ARG A 460 2.98 3.48 -9.58
C ARG A 460 4.35 3.72 -9.02
N VAL A 461 4.37 4.44 -7.91
CA VAL A 461 5.62 4.96 -7.31
C VAL A 461 6.05 4.10 -6.13
N THR A 462 5.36 4.24 -5.00
CA THR A 462 5.69 3.55 -3.74
C THR A 462 4.55 2.66 -3.25
N GLY A 463 3.33 2.88 -3.77
CA GLY A 463 2.12 2.17 -3.40
C GLY A 463 0.82 2.72 -3.99
N TYR A 464 0.87 3.91 -4.61
CA TYR A 464 -0.26 4.58 -5.24
C TYR A 464 0.04 4.93 -6.71
N MET A 465 -1.01 5.22 -7.48
CA MET A 465 -0.90 5.67 -8.87
C MET A 465 -0.71 7.18 -9.00
N VAL A 466 0.11 7.58 -9.95
CA VAL A 466 0.28 8.97 -10.39
C VAL A 466 0.36 9.02 -11.90
N LYS A 467 -0.02 10.16 -12.49
CA LYS A 467 0.30 10.45 -13.89
C LYS A 467 1.57 11.27 -13.94
N LEU A 468 2.55 10.83 -14.74
CA LEU A 468 3.79 11.57 -14.94
C LEU A 468 3.50 12.98 -15.50
N SER A 469 2.56 13.07 -16.43
CA SER A 469 2.09 14.34 -17.00
C SER A 469 1.44 15.29 -15.98
N ASP A 470 0.89 14.78 -14.87
CA ASP A 470 0.37 15.62 -13.77
C ASP A 470 1.51 16.14 -12.88
N ILE A 471 2.56 15.33 -12.64
CA ILE A 471 3.76 15.75 -11.90
C ILE A 471 4.43 16.93 -12.59
N GLU A 472 4.60 16.87 -13.92
CA GLU A 472 5.23 17.91 -14.72
C GLU A 472 4.56 19.28 -14.58
N LYS A 473 3.22 19.30 -14.43
CA LYS A 473 2.41 20.53 -14.35
C LYS A 473 2.17 21.00 -12.92
N PHE A 474 2.45 20.16 -11.93
CA PHE A 474 2.06 20.37 -10.53
C PHE A 474 2.59 21.68 -9.95
N ALA A 475 3.85 22.02 -10.20
CA ALA A 475 4.48 23.22 -9.64
C ALA A 475 3.75 24.52 -10.05
N GLN A 476 3.16 24.54 -11.24
CA GLN A 476 2.47 25.70 -11.80
C GLN A 476 0.97 25.71 -11.46
N LEU A 477 0.31 24.56 -11.56
CA LEU A 477 -1.16 24.47 -11.52
C LEU A 477 -1.73 23.95 -10.20
N GLY A 478 -0.90 23.39 -9.31
CA GLY A 478 -1.37 22.60 -8.19
C GLY A 478 -2.03 21.29 -8.65
N SER A 479 -2.71 20.60 -7.74
CA SER A 479 -3.50 19.41 -8.05
C SER A 479 -4.66 19.24 -7.08
N ARG A 480 -5.78 18.71 -7.58
CA ARG A 480 -6.90 18.27 -6.75
C ARG A 480 -6.62 16.97 -6.01
N SER A 481 -5.65 16.19 -6.48
CA SER A 481 -5.31 14.87 -5.93
C SER A 481 -4.09 14.96 -5.03
N ASN A 482 -4.09 14.20 -3.93
CA ASN A 482 -2.90 14.08 -3.10
C ASN A 482 -1.80 13.24 -3.78
N THR A 483 -2.14 12.36 -4.72
CA THR A 483 -1.17 11.52 -5.45
C THR A 483 -0.14 12.35 -6.22
N THR A 484 -0.56 13.47 -6.81
CA THR A 484 0.34 14.31 -7.62
C THR A 484 1.39 14.98 -6.75
N PHE A 485 1.01 15.54 -5.58
CA PHE A 485 1.99 16.18 -4.71
C PHE A 485 2.96 15.15 -4.13
N LEU A 486 2.44 14.01 -3.67
CA LEU A 486 3.27 12.92 -3.14
C LEU A 486 4.25 12.41 -4.21
N GLY A 487 3.77 12.25 -5.44
CA GLY A 487 4.57 11.80 -6.57
C GLY A 487 5.65 12.80 -6.96
N ALA A 488 5.30 14.10 -7.01
CA ALA A 488 6.26 15.16 -7.31
C ALA A 488 7.34 15.29 -6.24
N GLU A 489 6.97 15.17 -4.97
CA GLU A 489 7.92 15.22 -3.86
C GLU A 489 8.85 13.99 -3.86
N ALA A 490 8.29 12.79 -4.05
CA ALA A 490 9.08 11.57 -4.17
C ALA A 490 10.03 11.62 -5.38
N ALA A 491 9.58 12.11 -6.54
CA ALA A 491 10.40 12.26 -7.74
C ALA A 491 11.59 13.22 -7.53
N LYS A 492 11.41 14.24 -6.69
CA LYS A 492 12.44 15.20 -6.35
C LYS A 492 13.45 14.64 -5.33
N ASN A 493 12.95 13.98 -4.30
CA ASN A 493 13.75 13.65 -3.11
C ASN A 493 14.34 12.25 -3.14
N THR A 494 13.85 11.37 -4.01
CA THR A 494 14.25 9.96 -4.06
C THR A 494 14.63 9.54 -5.48
N ALA A 495 15.24 8.36 -5.62
CA ALA A 495 15.62 7.81 -6.92
C ALA A 495 14.49 7.02 -7.63
N ILE A 496 13.21 7.29 -7.34
CA ILE A 496 12.08 6.52 -7.92
C ILE A 496 12.06 6.50 -9.46
N LEU A 497 12.59 7.55 -10.11
CA LEU A 497 12.65 7.66 -11.58
C LEU A 497 13.87 6.93 -12.18
N ALA A 498 14.78 6.39 -11.37
CA ALA A 498 15.98 5.68 -11.83
C ALA A 498 15.74 4.20 -12.16
N ARG A 499 14.50 3.70 -11.99
CA ARG A 499 14.12 2.33 -12.35
C ARG A 499 14.33 2.10 -13.84
N ARG A 500 14.98 0.98 -14.19
CA ARG A 500 15.25 0.64 -15.59
C ARG A 500 14.11 -0.21 -16.16
N PRO A 501 13.55 0.16 -17.34
CA PRO A 501 12.70 -0.75 -18.11
C PRO A 501 13.44 -2.04 -18.42
N ARG A 502 12.78 -3.18 -18.17
CA ARG A 502 13.36 -4.51 -18.36
C ARG A 502 12.47 -5.37 -19.25
N ILE A 503 13.08 -6.09 -20.17
CA ILE A 503 12.38 -7.01 -21.08
C ILE A 503 12.08 -8.31 -20.32
N VAL A 504 10.84 -8.80 -20.40
CA VAL A 504 10.40 -10.03 -19.70
C VAL A 504 10.86 -11.30 -20.41
N SER A 505 10.93 -11.27 -21.75
CA SER A 505 11.36 -12.40 -22.58
C SER A 505 12.26 -11.89 -23.70
N MET A 506 13.46 -12.45 -23.82
CA MET A 506 14.32 -12.22 -24.99
C MET A 506 13.83 -13.11 -26.13
N GLU A 507 12.74 -12.72 -26.78
CA GLU A 507 12.36 -13.33 -28.06
C GLU A 507 13.35 -12.85 -29.12
N THR A 508 14.39 -13.64 -29.38
CA THR A 508 15.19 -13.47 -30.59
C THR A 508 14.34 -13.93 -31.76
N THR A 509 13.95 -13.02 -32.65
CA THR A 509 13.53 -13.45 -33.99
C THR A 509 14.74 -14.13 -34.64
N PRO A 510 14.68 -15.42 -35.00
CA PRO A 510 15.76 -16.03 -35.77
C PRO A 510 15.79 -15.39 -37.15
N VAL A 511 16.67 -14.41 -37.36
CA VAL A 511 16.91 -13.83 -38.68
C VAL A 511 18.00 -14.64 -39.35
N TYR A 512 17.64 -15.42 -40.37
CA TYR A 512 18.60 -16.03 -41.28
C TYR A 512 19.14 -14.93 -42.21
N GLN A 513 20.39 -14.52 -42.03
CA GLN A 513 21.11 -13.71 -43.02
C GLN A 513 21.77 -14.64 -44.02
N GLU A 514 21.35 -14.55 -45.29
CA GLU A 514 22.05 -15.17 -46.40
C GLU A 514 23.48 -14.62 -46.45
N GLN A 515 24.49 -15.50 -46.38
CA GLN A 515 25.87 -15.09 -46.59
C GLN A 515 25.98 -14.55 -48.01
N ALA A 516 26.21 -13.24 -48.15
CA ALA A 516 26.58 -12.66 -49.42
C ALA A 516 27.88 -13.34 -49.87
N GLU A 517 27.81 -14.11 -50.96
CA GLU A 517 28.96 -14.67 -51.63
C GLU A 517 29.91 -13.53 -52.01
N CYS A 518 31.12 -13.54 -51.43
CA CYS A 518 32.23 -12.76 -51.95
C CYS A 518 32.55 -13.28 -53.37
N ASN A 519 32.16 -12.52 -54.39
CA ASN A 519 32.81 -12.55 -55.70
C ASN A 519 33.78 -11.38 -55.82
#